data_AF-A0A078FC03-F1
#
_entry.id   AF-A0A078FC03-F1
#
_cell.length_a   1.000
_cell.length_b   1.000
_cell.length_c   1.000
_cell.angle_alpha   90.00
_cell.angle_beta   90.00
_cell.angle_gamma   90.00
#
_symmetry.space_group_name_H-M   'P 1'
#
loop_
_entity.id
_entity.type
_entity.pdbx_description
1 polymer ?
#
loop_
_entity_poly.entity_id
_entity_poly.type
_entity_poly.pdbx_seq_one_letter_code
_entity_poly.pdbx_strand_id
1 'polypeptide(L)'
;MAQLAKSMIEVEIKVSADKIFQAIKATSRSVPKLSPEKILSVEEQVGDYTKNWTLSIDGKVEKMKERVEIDEENKSMTVFVFDGDVMENYSSFKCNLQIIPKLHGRSIARWSWEYEKLNSDSPAPNKYMDFAVYLTRDIESNLLKT
;
A
#
# COMPACT_ATOMS: atom_id res chain seq x y z
N MET A 1 -8.02 18.35 -20.29
CA MET A 1 -8.32 16.91 -20.21
C MET A 1 -7.60 16.36 -19.00
N ALA A 2 -8.25 15.58 -18.13
CA ALA A 2 -7.54 14.87 -17.07
C ALA A 2 -6.56 13.87 -17.71
N GLN A 3 -5.32 13.84 -17.23
CA GLN A 3 -4.26 12.97 -17.75
C GLN A 3 -3.87 11.97 -16.67
N LEU A 4 -3.84 10.69 -17.02
CA LEU A 4 -3.31 9.64 -16.17
C LEU A 4 -1.84 9.89 -15.86
N ALA A 5 -1.52 10.05 -14.58
CA ALA A 5 -0.18 10.22 -14.06
C ALA A 5 0.33 8.93 -13.40
N LYS A 6 1.65 8.78 -13.37
CA LYS A 6 2.32 7.62 -12.76
C LYS A 6 3.45 8.06 -11.84
N SER A 7 3.58 7.37 -10.71
CA SER A 7 4.70 7.55 -9.78
C SER A 7 5.19 6.18 -9.31
N MET A 8 6.46 6.05 -8.94
CA MET A 8 7.07 4.78 -8.55
C MET A 8 8.13 5.03 -7.48
N ILE A 9 8.28 4.07 -6.55
CA ILE A 9 9.42 3.98 -5.65
C ILE A 9 9.85 2.52 -5.50
N GLU A 10 11.15 2.30 -5.30
CA GLU A 10 11.72 1.00 -4.98
C GLU A 10 12.35 1.03 -3.58
N VAL A 11 12.08 -0.01 -2.80
CA VAL A 11 12.61 -0.20 -1.46
C VAL A 11 13.41 -1.50 -1.43
N GLU A 12 14.72 -1.40 -1.19
CA GLU A 12 15.55 -2.59 -0.98
C GLU A 12 15.23 -3.25 0.36
N ILE A 13 15.07 -4.58 0.37
CA ILE A 13 14.68 -5.37 1.54
C ILE A 13 15.71 -6.48 1.77
N LYS A 14 16.11 -6.67 3.02
CA LYS A 14 17.09 -7.67 3.50
C LYS A 14 16.45 -9.02 3.87
N VAL A 15 15.26 -9.27 3.35
CA VAL A 15 14.42 -10.45 3.59
C VAL A 15 14.05 -11.05 2.24
N SER A 16 13.80 -12.36 2.19
CA SER A 16 13.46 -13.03 0.93
C SER A 16 12.09 -12.59 0.42
N ALA A 17 11.93 -12.65 -0.90
CA ALA A 17 10.69 -12.24 -1.57
C ALA A 17 9.45 -12.97 -1.02
N ASP A 18 9.53 -14.29 -0.79
CA ASP A 18 8.41 -15.06 -0.25
C ASP A 18 8.05 -14.61 1.19
N LYS A 19 9.04 -14.42 2.05
CA LYS A 19 8.81 -14.03 3.45
C LYS A 19 8.16 -12.66 3.55
N ILE A 20 8.70 -11.67 2.85
CA ILE A 20 8.13 -10.30 2.90
C ILE A 20 6.76 -10.25 2.24
N PHE A 21 6.56 -10.94 1.11
CA PHE A 21 5.25 -10.93 0.43
C PHE A 21 4.16 -11.56 1.28
N GLN A 22 4.41 -12.71 1.91
CA GLN A 22 3.43 -13.32 2.82
C GLN A 22 3.16 -12.45 4.06
N ALA A 23 4.16 -11.74 4.58
CA ALA A 23 3.97 -10.82 5.70
C ALA A 23 3.12 -9.60 5.31
N ILE A 24 3.35 -9.00 4.14
CA ILE A 24 2.54 -7.89 3.63
C ILE A 24 1.10 -8.34 3.38
N LYS A 25 0.90 -9.53 2.80
CA LYS A 25 -0.42 -10.11 2.59
C LYS A 25 -1.14 -10.44 3.91
N ALA A 26 -0.42 -10.95 4.92
CA ALA A 26 -0.99 -11.17 6.24
C ALA A 26 -1.39 -9.85 6.90
N THR A 27 -0.57 -8.81 6.75
CA THR A 27 -0.87 -7.45 7.19
C THR A 27 -2.12 -6.94 6.47
N SER A 28 -2.21 -7.02 5.14
CA SER A 28 -3.39 -6.54 4.41
C SER A 28 -4.68 -7.28 4.80
N ARG A 29 -4.61 -8.55 5.23
CA ARG A 29 -5.75 -9.35 5.74
C ARG A 29 -6.08 -9.12 7.21
N SER A 30 -5.13 -8.63 8.01
CA SER A 30 -5.30 -8.46 9.45
C SER A 30 -4.43 -7.31 9.94
N VAL A 31 -5.04 -6.20 10.40
CA VAL A 31 -4.27 -5.17 11.14
C VAL A 31 -5.07 -4.68 12.33
N PRO A 32 -4.48 -4.82 13.54
CA PRO A 32 -3.89 -3.66 14.22
C PRO A 32 -2.47 -3.87 14.80
N LYS A 33 -1.85 -5.06 14.72
CA LYS A 33 -0.68 -5.37 15.59
C LYS A 33 0.69 -4.88 15.12
N LEU A 34 0.89 -4.65 13.82
CA LEU A 34 2.23 -4.33 13.30
C LEU A 34 2.54 -2.84 13.41
N SER A 35 1.62 -1.97 12.97
CA SER A 35 1.82 -0.52 12.93
C SER A 35 0.61 0.25 13.52
N PRO A 36 0.29 0.06 14.81
CA PRO A 36 -0.91 0.65 15.45
C PRO A 36 -0.93 2.18 15.44
N GLU A 37 0.23 2.83 15.34
CA GLU A 37 0.37 4.29 15.22
C GLU A 37 -0.03 4.82 13.83
N LYS A 38 -0.01 3.97 12.80
CA LYS A 38 -0.32 4.32 11.41
C LYS A 38 -1.64 3.75 10.93
N ILE A 39 -2.03 2.59 11.43
CA ILE A 39 -3.27 1.90 11.05
C ILE A 39 -4.18 1.89 12.27
N LEU A 40 -5.16 2.79 12.27
CA LEU A 40 -6.04 3.02 13.41
C LEU A 40 -7.21 2.04 13.44
N SER A 41 -7.78 1.72 12.28
CA SER A 41 -8.80 0.66 12.15
C SER A 41 -8.86 0.07 10.74
N VAL A 42 -9.34 -1.17 10.66
CA VAL A 42 -9.66 -1.88 9.42
C VAL A 42 -10.99 -2.59 9.59
N GLU A 43 -11.93 -2.34 8.68
CA GLU A 43 -13.23 -3.00 8.64
C GLU A 43 -13.41 -3.68 7.29
N GLU A 44 -13.48 -5.01 7.30
CA GLU A 44 -13.75 -5.80 6.10
C GLU A 44 -15.26 -5.92 5.90
N GLN A 45 -15.76 -5.54 4.72
CA GLN A 45 -17.17 -5.68 4.37
C GLN A 45 -17.42 -7.06 3.77
N VAL A 46 -18.13 -7.91 4.53
CA VAL A 46 -18.52 -9.25 4.10
C VAL A 46 -19.45 -9.15 2.89
N GLY A 47 -19.07 -9.80 1.79
CA GLY A 47 -19.85 -9.89 0.55
C GLY A 47 -19.33 -9.03 -0.62
N ASP A 48 -18.60 -7.96 -0.33
CA ASP A 48 -18.05 -7.04 -1.36
C ASP A 48 -16.53 -7.18 -1.55
N TYR A 49 -15.85 -7.94 -0.65
CA TYR A 49 -14.39 -8.08 -0.63
C TYR A 49 -13.65 -6.72 -0.57
N THR A 50 -14.29 -5.74 0.06
CA THR A 50 -13.77 -4.37 0.25
C THR A 50 -13.39 -4.13 1.70
N LYS A 51 -12.43 -3.23 1.90
CA LYS A 51 -11.93 -2.84 3.23
C LYS A 51 -12.00 -1.35 3.40
N ASN A 52 -12.54 -0.92 4.53
CA ASN A 52 -12.45 0.44 5.01
C ASN A 52 -11.26 0.55 5.95
N TRP A 53 -10.35 1.47 5.67
CA TRP A 53 -9.21 1.77 6.52
C TRP A 53 -9.37 3.15 7.12
N THR A 54 -8.98 3.27 8.38
CA THR A 54 -8.70 4.56 9.02
C THR A 54 -7.21 4.60 9.34
N LEU A 55 -6.50 5.52 8.70
CA LEU A 55 -5.04 5.63 8.73
C LEU A 55 -4.62 6.94 9.39
N SER A 56 -3.43 6.97 10.00
CA SER A 56 -2.75 8.21 10.39
C SER A 56 -1.62 8.52 9.40
N ILE A 57 -1.88 9.44 8.48
CA ILE A 57 -0.91 9.89 7.46
C ILE A 57 -0.57 11.35 7.75
N ASP A 58 0.73 11.66 7.88
CA ASP A 58 1.24 12.99 8.22
C ASP A 58 0.57 13.66 9.44
N GLY A 59 0.22 12.85 10.45
CA GLY A 59 -0.44 13.32 11.67
C GLY A 59 -1.93 13.64 11.52
N LYS A 60 -2.51 13.38 10.34
CA LYS A 60 -3.95 13.49 10.08
C LYS A 60 -4.58 12.11 10.00
N VAL A 61 -5.84 12.03 10.42
CA VAL A 61 -6.65 10.83 10.22
C VAL A 61 -7.23 10.89 8.82
N GLU A 62 -7.00 9.83 8.04
CA GLU A 62 -7.55 9.68 6.70
C GLU A 62 -8.29 8.36 6.55
N LYS A 63 -9.41 8.39 5.84
CA LYS A 63 -10.22 7.23 5.49
C LYS A 63 -9.98 6.82 4.05
N MET A 64 -9.97 5.52 3.80
CA MET A 64 -9.94 4.98 2.45
C MET A 64 -10.77 3.70 2.37
N LYS A 65 -11.53 3.55 1.29
CA LYS A 65 -12.17 2.29 0.93
C LYS A 65 -11.46 1.69 -0.28
N GLU A 66 -11.00 0.46 -0.12
CA GLU A 66 -10.24 -0.24 -1.13
C GLU A 66 -10.77 -1.64 -1.43
N ARG A 67 -10.33 -2.17 -2.56
CA ARG A 67 -10.31 -3.60 -2.88
C ARG A 67 -8.89 -4.00 -3.28
N VAL A 68 -8.54 -5.25 -3.01
CA VAL A 68 -7.20 -5.77 -3.29
C VAL A 68 -7.28 -6.99 -4.19
N GLU A 69 -6.50 -6.98 -5.27
CA GLU A 69 -6.23 -8.15 -6.10
C GLU A 69 -4.82 -8.66 -5.79
N ILE A 70 -4.66 -9.97 -5.62
CA ILE A 70 -3.39 -10.60 -5.26
C ILE A 70 -3.01 -11.58 -6.37
N ASP A 71 -1.76 -11.48 -6.81
CA ASP A 71 -1.12 -12.41 -7.73
C ASP A 71 0.03 -13.09 -6.98
N GLU A 72 -0.22 -14.32 -6.51
CA GLU A 72 0.75 -15.10 -5.73
C GLU A 72 1.95 -15.54 -6.57
N GLU A 73 1.73 -15.81 -7.86
CA GLU A 73 2.77 -16.28 -8.78
C GLU A 73 3.80 -15.18 -9.00
N ASN A 74 3.33 -13.97 -9.31
CA ASN A 74 4.17 -12.80 -9.55
C ASN A 74 4.55 -12.04 -8.28
N LYS A 75 4.11 -12.51 -7.10
CA LYS A 75 4.31 -11.85 -5.79
C LYS A 75 3.94 -10.38 -5.84
N SER A 76 2.77 -10.11 -6.39
CA SER A 76 2.27 -8.76 -6.56
C SER A 76 0.88 -8.59 -5.97
N MET A 77 0.57 -7.36 -5.60
CA MET A 77 -0.76 -6.96 -5.16
C MET A 77 -1.14 -5.63 -5.79
N THR A 78 -2.40 -5.53 -6.18
CA THR A 78 -2.98 -4.29 -6.71
C THR A 78 -4.08 -3.83 -5.79
N VAL A 79 -3.92 -2.62 -5.28
CA VAL A 79 -4.88 -1.91 -4.44
C VAL A 79 -5.62 -0.91 -5.31
N PHE A 80 -6.95 -1.02 -5.34
CA PHE A 80 -7.82 -0.05 -6.00
C PHE A 80 -8.55 0.72 -4.92
N VAL A 81 -8.37 2.04 -4.91
CA VAL A 81 -9.08 2.94 -3.99
C VAL A 81 -10.23 3.58 -4.77
N PHE A 82 -11.41 3.57 -4.18
CA PHE A 82 -12.62 4.06 -4.85
C PHE A 82 -13.53 4.91 -3.95
N ASP A 83 -13.21 5.05 -2.66
CA ASP A 83 -13.89 5.99 -1.75
C ASP A 83 -12.95 6.45 -0.62
N GLY A 84 -13.36 7.48 0.10
CA GLY A 84 -12.64 8.09 1.22
C GLY A 84 -11.83 9.34 0.84
N ASP A 85 -11.11 9.89 1.82
CA ASP A 85 -10.40 11.18 1.75
C ASP A 85 -9.35 11.21 0.62
N VAL A 86 -8.85 10.03 0.21
CA VAL A 86 -7.99 9.88 -0.96
C VAL A 86 -8.66 10.41 -2.22
N MET A 87 -9.92 10.03 -2.44
CA MET A 87 -10.66 10.32 -3.67
C MET A 87 -11.13 11.78 -3.77
N GLU A 88 -11.00 12.57 -2.71
CA GLU A 88 -11.22 14.03 -2.77
C GLU A 88 -10.24 14.74 -3.69
N ASN A 89 -9.06 14.15 -3.92
CA ASN A 89 -8.00 14.73 -4.76
C ASN A 89 -7.85 14.02 -6.11
N TYR A 90 -8.44 12.83 -6.30
CA TYR A 90 -8.19 11.97 -7.46
C TYR A 90 -9.49 11.37 -8.00
N SER A 91 -9.69 11.40 -9.32
CA SER A 91 -10.81 10.71 -9.99
C SER A 91 -10.56 9.21 -10.14
N SER A 92 -9.29 8.80 -10.20
CA SER A 92 -8.88 7.40 -10.12
C SER A 92 -7.60 7.28 -9.30
N PHE A 93 -7.51 6.22 -8.49
CA PHE A 93 -6.34 5.97 -7.67
C PHE A 93 -6.07 4.48 -7.51
N LYS A 94 -4.93 4.03 -8.02
CA LYS A 94 -4.49 2.64 -7.99
C LYS A 94 -3.05 2.59 -7.51
N CYS A 95 -2.75 1.64 -6.63
CA CYS A 95 -1.42 1.34 -6.16
C CYS A 95 -1.07 -0.12 -6.45
N ASN A 96 0.11 -0.40 -7.00
CA ASN A 96 0.60 -1.75 -7.24
C ASN A 96 1.91 -1.95 -6.50
N LEU A 97 2.03 -3.08 -5.79
CA LEU A 97 3.25 -3.57 -5.19
C LEU A 97 3.68 -4.84 -5.93
N GLN A 98 4.95 -4.91 -6.30
CA GLN A 98 5.61 -6.12 -6.79
C GLN A 98 6.85 -6.40 -5.95
N ILE A 99 6.98 -7.63 -5.44
CA ILE A 99 8.17 -8.08 -4.72
C ILE A 99 9.10 -8.82 -5.68
N ILE A 100 10.26 -8.23 -5.95
CA ILE A 100 11.25 -8.72 -6.90
C ILE A 100 12.37 -9.44 -6.13
N PRO A 101 12.58 -10.76 -6.33
CA PRO A 101 13.66 -11.48 -5.65
C PRO A 101 15.05 -11.00 -6.09
N LYS A 102 16.01 -11.04 -5.16
CA LYS A 102 17.42 -10.76 -5.37
C LYS A 102 18.28 -11.89 -4.80
N LEU A 103 19.58 -11.87 -5.12
CA LEU A 103 20.55 -12.83 -4.58
C LEU A 103 20.64 -12.75 -3.05
N HIS A 104 21.14 -13.83 -2.44
CA HIS A 104 21.39 -13.93 -0.99
C HIS A 104 20.16 -13.69 -0.12
N GLY A 105 18.98 -14.14 -0.58
CA GLY A 105 17.74 -14.04 0.21
C GLY A 105 17.27 -12.61 0.45
N ARG A 106 17.59 -11.68 -0.46
CA ARG A 106 17.12 -10.29 -0.46
C ARG A 106 15.99 -10.08 -1.47
N SER A 107 15.34 -8.93 -1.43
CA SER A 107 14.33 -8.55 -2.42
C SER A 107 14.24 -7.04 -2.60
N ILE A 108 13.48 -6.59 -3.60
CA ILE A 108 13.05 -5.20 -3.77
C ILE A 108 11.52 -5.18 -3.71
N ALA A 109 10.94 -4.27 -2.93
CA ALA A 109 9.54 -3.89 -3.06
C ALA A 109 9.44 -2.72 -4.03
N ARG A 110 8.86 -2.96 -5.20
CA ARG A 110 8.53 -1.93 -6.16
C ARG A 110 7.09 -1.52 -5.95
N TRP A 111 6.89 -0.28 -5.53
CA TRP A 111 5.58 0.34 -5.44
C TRP A 111 5.37 1.27 -6.63
N SER A 112 4.17 1.27 -7.20
CA SER A 112 3.78 2.16 -8.28
C SER A 112 2.35 2.65 -8.09
N TRP A 113 2.11 3.89 -8.47
CA TRP A 113 0.79 4.53 -8.42
C TRP A 113 0.38 4.95 -9.81
N GLU A 114 -0.86 4.65 -10.16
CA GLU A 114 -1.54 5.14 -11.35
C GLU A 114 -2.74 5.94 -10.87
N TYR A 115 -2.77 7.23 -11.18
CA TYR A 115 -3.80 8.13 -10.66
C TYR A 115 -4.14 9.23 -11.66
N GLU A 116 -5.39 9.65 -11.61
CA GLU A 116 -5.86 10.87 -12.28
C GLU A 116 -6.21 11.89 -11.23
N LYS A 117 -5.59 13.07 -11.32
CA LYS A 117 -5.93 14.20 -10.46
C LYS A 117 -7.34 14.67 -10.77
N LEU A 118 -8.10 14.99 -9.72
CA LEU A 118 -9.42 15.58 -9.88
C LEU A 118 -9.30 16.98 -10.54
N ASN A 119 -8.36 17.80 -10.05
CA ASN A 119 -8.10 19.16 -10.53
C ASN A 119 -6.60 19.38 -10.79
N SER A 120 -6.21 20.44 -11.51
CA SER A 120 -4.79 20.79 -11.76
C SER A 120 -3.97 20.93 -10.47
N ASP A 121 -4.63 21.41 -9.41
CA ASP A 121 -4.02 21.77 -8.14
C ASP A 121 -3.94 20.58 -7.17
N SER A 122 -4.56 19.44 -7.50
CA SER A 122 -4.45 18.23 -6.68
C SER A 122 -2.98 17.80 -6.56
N PRO A 123 -2.52 17.38 -5.38
CA PRO A 123 -1.12 17.04 -5.16
C PRO A 123 -0.74 15.71 -5.84
N ALA A 124 0.56 15.48 -6.02
CA ALA A 124 1.09 14.14 -6.27
C ALA A 124 0.89 13.26 -5.01
N PRO A 125 0.84 11.92 -5.12
CA PRO A 125 0.53 11.02 -4.01
C PRO A 125 1.67 10.81 -3.01
N ASN A 126 2.59 11.77 -2.87
CA ASN A 126 3.84 11.61 -2.11
C ASN A 126 3.60 11.12 -0.68
N LYS A 127 2.59 11.64 0.02
CA LYS A 127 2.24 11.19 1.38
C LYS A 127 1.89 9.69 1.46
N TYR A 128 1.26 9.13 0.42
CA TYR A 128 0.95 7.70 0.34
C TYR A 128 2.19 6.89 -0.06
N MET A 129 3.09 7.47 -0.84
CA MET A 129 4.38 6.85 -1.16
C MET A 129 5.23 6.71 0.09
N ASP A 130 5.34 7.77 0.90
CA ASP A 130 6.06 7.76 2.16
C ASP A 130 5.45 6.77 3.15
N PHE A 131 4.12 6.69 3.21
CA PHE A 131 3.40 5.70 4.00
C PHE A 131 3.71 4.24 3.56
N ALA A 132 3.75 3.97 2.24
CA ALA A 132 4.09 2.65 1.73
C ALA A 132 5.54 2.25 2.05
N VAL A 133 6.48 3.20 1.98
CA VAL A 133 7.87 2.99 2.42
C VAL A 133 7.90 2.67 3.91
N TYR A 134 7.20 3.44 4.75
CA TYR A 134 7.13 3.21 6.18
C TYR A 134 6.63 1.79 6.50
N LEU A 135 5.48 1.39 5.96
CA LEU A 135 4.91 0.06 6.20
C LEU A 135 5.85 -1.05 5.75
N THR A 136 6.48 -0.89 4.57
CA THR A 136 7.43 -1.88 4.06
C THR A 136 8.61 -2.07 5.03
N ARG A 137 9.15 -0.97 5.58
CA ARG A 137 10.27 -0.99 6.52
C ARG A 137 9.89 -1.53 7.89
N ASP A 138 8.71 -1.22 8.38
CA ASP A 138 8.23 -1.72 9.67
C ASP A 138 8.01 -3.24 9.61
N ILE A 139 7.39 -3.74 8.55
CA ILE A 139 7.22 -5.19 8.32
C ILE A 139 8.60 -5.87 8.17
N GLU A 140 9.51 -5.31 7.38
CA GLU A 140 10.89 -5.81 7.27
C GLU A 140 11.57 -5.90 8.66
N SER A 141 11.48 -4.84 9.46
CA SER A 141 12.06 -4.80 10.81
C SER A 141 11.51 -5.91 11.69
N ASN A 142 10.20 -6.13 11.68
CA ASN A 142 9.56 -7.18 12.46
C ASN A 142 9.96 -8.59 12.01
N LEU A 143 10.12 -8.81 10.70
CA LEU A 143 10.62 -10.08 10.16
C LEU A 143 12.09 -10.35 10.48
N LEU A 144 12.92 -9.30 10.60
CA LEU A 144 14.34 -9.45 10.96
C LEU A 144 14.57 -9.68 12.46
N LYS A 145 13.58 -9.36 13.31
CA LYS A 145 13.61 -9.67 14.75
C LYS A 145 13.20 -11.11 15.07
N THR A 146 12.64 -11.83 14.09
CA THR A 146 12.15 -13.21 14.22
C THR A 146 13.20 -14.20 13.72
#